data_AF-A0A2E7GYP0-F1
#
_entry.id   AF-A0A2E7GYP0-F1
#
_cell.length_a   1.000
_cell.length_b   1.000
_cell.length_c   1.000
_cell.angle_alpha   90.00
_cell.angle_beta   90.00
_cell.angle_gamma   90.00
#
_symmetry.space_group_name_H-M   'P 1'
#
loop_
_entity.id
_entity.type
_entity.pdbx_description
1 polymer ?
#
loop_
_entity_poly.entity_id
_entity_poly.type
_entity_poly.pdbx_seq_one_letter_code
_entity_poly.pdbx_strand_id
1 'polypeptide(L)'
;MSFSGRVDRESHLGGLLVDFQGRPPRLGARIRISGGKIIGRVDTVIGPVGSALIHVHPLYDGIDARASVGSPVEIAPREQPSQRRPRGRHSGGSFRERGGSRGGRNYRDNKGGGNRGRGPGGQGGRNYRDNKG
;
A
#
# COMPACT_ATOMS: atom_id res chain seq x y z
N MET A 1 -6.65 -18.26 16.27
CA MET A 1 -7.56 -17.27 16.84
C MET A 1 -7.28 -15.91 16.21
N SER A 2 -8.33 -15.19 15.80
CA SER A 2 -8.27 -13.82 15.26
C SER A 2 -8.03 -12.81 16.38
N PHE A 3 -7.52 -11.63 16.02
CA PHE A 3 -7.34 -10.50 16.95
C PHE A 3 -8.70 -10.01 17.47
N SER A 4 -8.80 -9.81 18.77
CA SER A 4 -9.88 -9.08 19.44
C SER A 4 -9.31 -8.34 20.64
N GLY A 5 -9.88 -7.20 21.00
CA GLY A 5 -9.40 -6.42 22.12
C GLY A 5 -10.44 -5.46 22.68
N ARG A 6 -10.09 -4.70 23.70
CA ARG A 6 -10.88 -3.56 24.18
C ARG A 6 -9.98 -2.34 24.35
N VAL A 7 -10.61 -1.17 24.38
CA VAL A 7 -9.88 0.05 24.73
C VAL A 7 -9.71 0.08 26.24
N ASP A 8 -8.46 0.07 26.70
CA ASP A 8 -8.13 0.13 28.12
C ASP A 8 -8.13 1.59 28.60
N ARG A 9 -7.39 2.46 27.91
CA ARG A 9 -7.26 3.87 28.30
C ARG A 9 -6.81 4.79 27.17
N GLU A 10 -6.97 6.09 27.39
CA GLU A 10 -6.38 7.13 26.56
C GLU A 10 -4.85 7.13 26.73
N SER A 11 -4.14 7.25 25.61
CA SER A 11 -2.69 7.46 25.60
C SER A 11 -2.38 8.94 25.79
N HIS A 12 -1.35 9.24 26.58
CA HIS A 12 -0.84 10.61 26.74
C HIS A 12 -0.40 11.27 25.43
N LEU A 13 -0.18 10.47 24.37
CA LEU A 13 0.17 10.93 23.02
C LEU A 13 -1.06 11.26 22.15
N GLY A 14 -2.27 11.34 22.74
CA GLY A 14 -3.52 11.59 22.01
C GLY A 14 -3.97 10.39 21.16
N GLY A 15 -3.68 9.18 21.65
CA GLY A 15 -4.06 7.91 21.02
C GLY A 15 -4.85 7.03 21.98
N LEU A 16 -4.96 5.75 21.66
CA LEU A 16 -5.60 4.76 22.53
C LEU A 16 -4.63 3.63 22.85
N LEU A 17 -4.68 3.17 24.10
CA LEU A 17 -4.07 1.93 24.52
C LEU A 17 -5.14 0.85 24.58
N VAL A 18 -4.87 -0.26 23.91
CA VAL A 18 -5.83 -1.34 23.68
C VAL A 18 -5.22 -2.64 24.18
N ASP A 19 -5.94 -3.32 25.07
CA ASP A 19 -5.65 -4.70 25.43
C ASP A 19 -6.14 -5.62 24.31
N PHE A 20 -5.42 -6.71 24.05
CA PHE A 20 -5.83 -7.64 23.01
C PHE A 20 -5.50 -9.08 23.35
N GLN A 21 -6.27 -9.96 22.73
CA GLN A 21 -6.10 -11.39 22.77
C GLN A 21 -5.78 -11.93 21.38
N GLY A 22 -5.10 -13.07 21.35
CA GLY A 22 -4.67 -13.71 20.11
C GLY A 22 -3.36 -13.14 19.55
N ARG A 23 -3.21 -13.22 18.22
CA ARG A 23 -1.96 -12.82 17.56
C ARG A 23 -1.81 -11.29 17.57
N PRO A 24 -0.63 -10.75 17.94
CA PRO A 24 -0.36 -9.33 17.82
C PRO A 24 -0.62 -8.81 16.40
N PRO A 25 -1.29 -7.66 16.26
CA PRO A 25 -1.53 -7.07 14.95
C PRO A 25 -0.22 -6.57 14.35
N ARG A 26 -0.23 -6.36 13.03
CA ARG A 26 0.90 -5.74 12.34
C ARG A 26 0.90 -4.23 12.60
N LEU A 27 2.08 -3.62 12.61
CA LEU A 27 2.20 -2.16 12.58
C LEU A 27 1.46 -1.59 11.36
N GLY A 28 0.81 -0.45 11.55
CA GLY A 28 -0.04 0.21 10.56
C GLY A 28 -1.38 -0.49 10.29
N ALA A 29 -1.69 -1.61 10.95
CA ALA A 29 -3.00 -2.25 10.80
C ALA A 29 -4.11 -1.29 11.24
N ARG A 30 -5.21 -1.26 10.49
CA ARG A 30 -6.38 -0.43 10.82
C ARG A 30 -7.17 -1.10 11.93
N ILE A 31 -7.46 -0.37 12.99
CA ILE A 31 -8.30 -0.83 14.09
C ILE A 31 -9.66 -0.15 13.98
N ARG A 32 -10.74 -0.91 14.20
CA ARG A 32 -12.11 -0.38 14.31
C ARG A 32 -12.74 -0.84 15.60
N ILE A 33 -13.71 -0.06 16.08
CA ILE A 33 -14.67 -0.59 17.06
C ILE A 33 -15.42 -1.74 16.38
N SER A 34 -15.63 -2.86 17.07
CA SER A 34 -16.26 -4.05 16.48
C SER A 34 -17.60 -3.69 15.83
N GLY A 35 -17.73 -3.98 14.53
CA GLY A 35 -18.91 -3.61 13.72
C GLY A 35 -19.10 -2.10 13.45
N GLY A 36 -18.23 -1.24 14.00
CA GLY A 36 -18.33 0.21 13.92
C GLY A 36 -17.28 0.86 13.01
N LYS A 37 -17.02 2.14 13.29
CA LYS A 37 -16.08 2.99 12.54
C LYS A 37 -14.63 2.61 12.84
N ILE A 38 -13.76 2.80 11.84
CA ILE A 38 -12.31 2.72 11.99
C ILE A 38 -11.83 3.87 12.87
N ILE A 39 -11.10 3.54 13.93
CA ILE A 39 -10.63 4.51 14.93
C ILE A 39 -9.24 5.05 14.62
N GLY A 40 -8.38 4.24 14.00
CA GLY A 40 -7.00 4.62 13.73
C GLY A 40 -6.15 3.45 13.26
N ARG A 41 -4.84 3.57 13.46
CA ARG A 41 -3.85 2.57 13.05
C ARG A 41 -2.98 2.16 14.22
N VAL A 42 -2.49 0.92 14.17
CA VAL A 42 -1.49 0.43 15.13
C VAL A 42 -0.17 1.17 14.89
N ASP A 43 0.28 1.89 15.90
CA ASP A 43 1.54 2.62 15.91
C ASP A 43 2.65 1.76 16.52
N THR A 44 2.39 1.18 17.69
CA THR A 44 3.34 0.32 18.39
C THR A 44 2.64 -0.80 19.18
N VAL A 45 3.41 -1.81 19.56
CA VAL A 45 3.01 -2.91 20.46
C VAL A 45 3.99 -2.92 21.62
N ILE A 46 3.47 -2.83 22.84
CA ILE A 46 4.25 -2.63 24.06
C ILE A 46 3.84 -3.62 25.16
N GLY A 47 4.77 -3.98 26.04
CA GLY A 47 4.53 -4.91 27.14
C GLY A 47 4.93 -6.36 26.85
N PRO A 48 4.76 -7.26 27.84
CA PRO A 48 5.21 -8.63 27.73
C PRO A 48 4.25 -9.50 26.90
N VAL A 49 4.72 -10.65 26.44
CA VAL A 49 3.90 -11.62 25.72
C VAL A 49 2.78 -12.13 26.64
N GLY A 50 1.52 -12.00 26.20
CA GLY A 50 0.33 -12.42 26.95
C GLY A 50 -0.43 -11.28 27.64
N SER A 51 0.22 -10.13 27.87
CA SER A 51 -0.43 -8.90 28.35
C SER A 51 0.07 -7.65 27.63
N ALA A 52 0.44 -7.83 26.36
CA ALA A 52 0.84 -6.73 25.50
C ALA A 52 -0.35 -5.80 25.22
N LEU A 53 -0.05 -4.52 25.13
CA LEU A 53 -0.95 -3.47 24.71
C LEU A 53 -0.54 -2.99 23.32
N ILE A 54 -1.51 -2.55 22.53
CA ILE A 54 -1.22 -1.81 21.30
C ILE A 54 -1.51 -0.34 21.51
N HIS A 55 -0.67 0.51 20.91
CA HIS A 55 -0.93 1.93 20.79
C HIS A 55 -1.59 2.19 19.44
N VAL A 56 -2.75 2.82 19.45
CA VAL A 56 -3.48 3.25 18.26
C VAL A 56 -3.32 4.75 18.10
N HIS A 57 -2.52 5.15 17.11
CA HIS A 57 -2.23 6.54 16.80
C HIS A 57 -1.76 6.68 15.33
N PRO A 58 -2.10 7.78 14.62
CA PRO A 58 -3.08 8.79 15.00
C PRO A 58 -4.51 8.23 15.00
N LEU A 59 -5.39 8.86 15.78
CA LEU A 59 -6.82 8.64 15.68
C LEU A 59 -7.37 9.39 14.46
N TYR A 60 -8.41 8.83 13.83
CA TYR A 60 -9.11 9.50 12.75
C TYR A 60 -10.03 10.61 13.27
N ASP A 61 -10.38 11.54 12.37
CA ASP A 61 -11.22 12.68 12.72
C ASP A 61 -12.57 12.27 13.29
N GLY A 62 -12.98 12.98 14.33
CA GLY A 62 -14.23 12.75 15.06
C GLY A 62 -14.22 11.52 15.96
N ILE A 63 -13.05 10.96 16.27
CA ILE A 63 -12.91 9.92 17.30
C ILE A 63 -12.54 10.59 18.62
N ASP A 64 -13.43 10.49 19.60
CA ASP A 64 -13.16 10.90 20.98
C ASP A 64 -12.48 9.74 21.71
N ALA A 65 -11.23 9.96 22.14
CA ALA A 65 -10.43 8.96 22.82
C ALA A 65 -11.05 8.53 24.16
N ARG A 66 -11.59 9.48 24.94
CA ARG A 66 -12.17 9.20 26.26
C ARG A 66 -13.48 8.44 26.13
N ALA A 67 -14.33 8.84 25.19
CA ALA A 67 -15.58 8.14 24.92
C ALA A 67 -15.35 6.72 24.35
N SER A 68 -14.19 6.47 23.76
CA SER A 68 -13.84 5.16 23.19
C SER A 68 -13.41 4.14 24.25
N VAL A 69 -13.06 4.56 25.47
CA VAL A 69 -12.60 3.67 26.55
C VAL A 69 -13.65 2.60 26.86
N GLY A 70 -13.21 1.35 27.00
CA GLY A 70 -14.06 0.18 27.24
C GLY A 70 -14.69 -0.43 25.98
N SER A 71 -14.59 0.23 24.81
CA SER A 71 -15.19 -0.28 23.56
C SER A 71 -14.46 -1.53 23.05
N PRO A 72 -15.17 -2.55 22.55
CA PRO A 72 -14.56 -3.69 21.90
C PRO A 72 -13.98 -3.29 20.53
N VAL A 73 -12.81 -3.83 20.19
CA VAL A 73 -12.11 -3.51 18.95
C VAL A 73 -11.63 -4.74 18.21
N GLU A 74 -11.49 -4.57 16.89
CA GLU A 74 -11.02 -5.60 15.98
C GLU A 74 -10.19 -4.99 14.84
N ILE A 75 -9.47 -5.84 14.12
CA ILE A 75 -8.75 -5.43 12.90
C ILE A 75 -9.78 -5.17 11.81
N ALA A 76 -9.79 -3.94 11.29
CA ALA A 76 -10.66 -3.59 10.19
C ALA A 76 -10.34 -4.42 8.94
N PRO A 77 -11.35 -4.82 8.15
CA PRO A 77 -11.14 -5.47 6.87
C PRO A 77 -10.22 -4.64 5.98
N ARG A 78 -9.38 -5.31 5.19
CA ARG A 78 -8.65 -4.64 4.12
C ARG A 78 -9.65 -4.26 3.06
N GLU A 79 -9.67 -2.99 2.65
CA GLU A 79 -10.35 -2.62 1.41
C GLU A 79 -9.70 -3.43 0.30
N GLN A 80 -10.48 -4.30 -0.34
CA GLN A 80 -10.03 -4.89 -1.59
C GLN A 80 -9.84 -3.71 -2.55
N PRO A 81 -8.69 -3.59 -3.23
CA PRO A 81 -8.59 -2.67 -4.33
C PRO A 81 -9.72 -3.04 -5.27
N SER A 82 -10.73 -2.18 -5.37
CA SER A 82 -11.80 -2.33 -6.35
C SER A 82 -11.11 -2.63 -7.66
N GLN A 83 -11.46 -3.77 -8.28
CA GLN A 83 -10.87 -4.26 -9.50
C GLN A 83 -10.67 -3.07 -10.43
N ARG A 84 -9.42 -2.59 -10.52
CA ARG A 84 -9.07 -1.51 -11.43
C ARG A 84 -9.46 -2.07 -12.77
N ARG A 85 -10.54 -1.53 -13.34
CA ARG A 85 -11.03 -1.85 -14.67
C ARG A 85 -9.82 -2.08 -15.56
N PRO A 86 -9.68 -3.23 -16.24
CA PRO A 86 -8.52 -3.47 -17.07
C PRO A 86 -8.41 -2.30 -18.04
N ARG A 87 -7.40 -1.44 -17.85
CA ARG A 87 -7.12 -0.35 -18.78
C ARG A 87 -6.92 -1.05 -20.13
N GLY A 88 -7.80 -0.72 -21.06
CA GLY A 88 -7.90 -1.34 -22.37
C GLY A 88 -6.52 -1.58 -22.97
N ARG A 89 -6.25 -2.85 -23.23
CA ARG A 89 -5.12 -3.31 -24.02
C ARG A 89 -5.39 -2.91 -25.47
N HIS A 90 -5.06 -1.67 -25.85
CA HIS A 90 -4.71 -1.37 -27.23
C HIS A 90 -3.21 -1.68 -27.35
N SER A 91 -2.80 -2.95 -27.30
CA SER A 91 -2.62 -3.78 -28.50
C SER A 91 -2.10 -2.96 -29.69
N GLY A 92 -0.88 -2.44 -29.54
CA GLY A 92 -0.05 -2.20 -30.71
C GLY A 92 0.22 -3.55 -31.37
N GLY A 93 -0.28 -3.73 -32.59
CA GLY A 93 0.15 -4.81 -33.46
C GLY A 93 -0.89 -5.28 -34.48
N SER A 94 -0.46 -5.24 -35.75
CA SER A 94 -1.01 -5.91 -36.94
C SER A 94 -2.12 -5.13 -37.66
N PHE A 95 -2.02 -4.77 -38.94
CA PHE A 95 -1.67 -5.64 -40.07
C PHE A 95 -0.97 -4.91 -41.23
N ARG A 96 -0.24 -5.73 -41.99
CA ARG A 96 0.48 -5.42 -43.23
C ARG A 96 -0.52 -5.09 -44.36
N GLU A 97 -0.43 -3.90 -44.95
CA GLU A 97 -0.97 -3.59 -46.29
C GLU A 97 0.21 -3.06 -47.13
N ARG A 98 0.92 -3.95 -47.82
CA ARG A 98 0.76 -4.24 -49.25
C ARG A 98 1.03 -3.02 -50.14
N GLY A 99 2.30 -2.91 -50.55
CA GLY A 99 2.71 -2.48 -51.89
C GLY A 99 2.29 -1.09 -52.37
N GLY A 100 3.24 -0.16 -52.37
CA GLY A 100 3.08 1.12 -53.07
C GLY A 100 4.40 1.85 -53.25
N SER A 101 5.16 1.48 -54.28
CA SER A 101 6.22 2.33 -54.83
C SER A 101 5.67 3.72 -55.14
N ARG A 102 6.34 4.78 -54.66
CA ARG A 102 6.80 5.94 -55.46
C ARG A 102 7.07 7.16 -54.57
N GLY A 103 8.32 7.63 -54.63
CA GLY A 103 8.63 9.05 -54.76
C GLY A 103 8.54 9.90 -53.50
N GLY A 104 9.69 10.37 -53.02
CA GLY A 104 9.70 11.44 -52.02
C GLY A 104 11.07 11.75 -51.46
N ARG A 105 11.99 12.18 -52.33
CA ARG A 105 13.18 12.94 -51.91
C ARG A 105 12.73 14.07 -50.99
N ASN A 106 13.30 14.14 -49.79
CA ASN A 106 13.55 15.38 -49.09
C ASN A 106 14.70 15.15 -48.09
N TYR A 107 15.92 15.19 -48.63
CA TYR A 107 17.07 15.67 -47.89
C TYR A 107 16.83 17.16 -47.62
N ARG A 108 16.68 17.53 -46.35
CA ARG A 108 16.91 18.90 -45.87
C ARG A 108 17.27 18.83 -44.40
N ASP A 109 18.57 18.72 -44.17
CA ASP A 109 19.31 19.59 -43.27
C ASP A 109 18.54 20.10 -42.04
N ASN A 110 18.80 19.50 -40.89
CA ASN A 110 19.09 20.35 -39.74
C ASN A 110 20.22 19.78 -38.88
N LYS A 111 21.29 20.58 -38.88
CA LYS A 111 22.57 20.45 -38.21
C LYS A 111 22.34 20.74 -36.73
N GLY A 112 22.66 19.82 -35.82
CA GLY A 112 22.51 20.14 -34.40
C GLY A 112 22.89 19.04 -33.41
N GLY A 113 24.18 18.99 -33.05
CA GLY A 113 24.59 18.67 -31.69
C GLY A 113 24.68 17.19 -31.32
N GLY A 114 25.82 16.57 -31.62
CA GLY A 114 26.21 15.31 -31.00
C GLY A 114 26.59 15.53 -29.54
N ASN A 115 25.86 14.90 -28.61
CA ASN A 115 26.29 14.74 -27.22
C ASN A 115 26.67 13.28 -26.98
N ARG A 116 27.96 13.00 -27.21
CA ARG A 116 28.68 11.86 -26.64
C ARG A 116 28.84 12.11 -25.13
N GLY A 117 27.88 11.68 -24.34
CA GLY A 117 27.96 11.67 -22.87
C GLY A 117 28.28 10.27 -22.35
N ARG A 118 29.44 10.13 -21.70
CA ARG A 118 30.08 8.88 -21.28
C ARG A 118 29.85 8.63 -19.78
N GLY A 119 29.11 7.55 -19.46
CA GLY A 119 29.14 6.74 -18.21
C GLY A 119 28.44 7.28 -16.95
N PRO A 120 28.33 6.49 -15.85
CA PRO A 120 28.51 5.03 -15.67
C PRO A 120 27.37 4.33 -14.87
N GLY A 121 27.30 2.99 -14.91
CA GLY A 121 26.71 2.21 -13.79
C GLY A 121 25.19 2.03 -13.74
N GLY A 122 24.67 1.09 -14.53
CA GLY A 122 23.30 0.55 -14.38
C GLY A 122 23.35 -0.95 -14.17
N GLN A 123 23.85 -1.41 -13.01
CA GLN A 123 23.55 -2.76 -12.53
C GLN A 123 22.05 -2.82 -12.23
N GLY A 124 21.29 -3.59 -12.99
CA GLY A 124 19.83 -3.62 -12.84
C GLY A 124 19.19 -4.86 -13.42
N GLY A 125 19.26 -5.98 -12.69
CA GLY A 125 18.21 -6.99 -12.68
C GLY A 125 18.30 -8.11 -13.73
N ARG A 126 19.22 -9.07 -13.52
CA ARG A 126 18.98 -10.46 -13.95
C ARG A 126 17.92 -11.05 -13.02
N ASN A 127 16.65 -11.06 -13.43
CA ASN A 127 15.63 -11.89 -12.80
C ASN A 127 15.33 -13.08 -13.72
N TYR A 128 16.22 -14.08 -13.70
CA TYR A 128 15.81 -15.44 -14.01
C TYR A 128 14.99 -15.93 -12.81
N ARG A 129 13.69 -16.09 -13.00
CA ARG A 129 12.87 -16.90 -12.11
C ARG A 129 12.15 -17.96 -12.93
N ASP A 130 12.97 -18.83 -13.48
CA ASP A 130 12.59 -20.20 -13.75
C ASP A 130 12.52 -20.92 -12.40
N ASN A 131 11.34 -21.34 -11.97
CA ASN A 131 11.15 -22.77 -11.70
C ASN A 131 9.67 -23.12 -11.63
N LYS A 132 9.28 -24.01 -12.55
CA LYS A 132 8.14 -24.91 -12.46
C LYS A 132 8.56 -26.10 -11.59
N GLY A 133 7.65 -26.61 -10.76
CA GLY A 133 7.84 -27.84 -10.00
C GLY A 133 7.01 -27.82 -8.76
#